data_AF-A0A8J8EZX9-F1
#
_entry.id   AF-A0A8J8EZX9-F1
#
_cell.length_a   1.000
_cell.length_b   1.000
_cell.length_c   1.000
_cell.angle_alpha   90.00
_cell.angle_beta   90.00
_cell.angle_gamma   90.00
#
_symmetry.space_group_name_H-M   'P 1'
#
loop_
_entity.id
_entity.type
_entity.pdbx_description
1 polymer ?
#
loop_
_entity_poly.entity_id
_entity_poly.type
_entity_poly.pdbx_seq_one_letter_code
_entity_poly.pdbx_strand_id
1 'polypeptide(L)'
;MMVLWEKEIPAEKITVSPRPVWKCRACPMYGKRPGCPPYAPDWKEAKEWVKSFKKALLVKFEIDTKDFEAEKRKVLLWLLKKEAELFKEGKLYAMALFPGNCNLCDDCPFERGKPCRMPEKVRPSIDAVGIEISSLVEMDFSESVLYGMVMVE
;
A
#
# COMPACT_ATOMS: atom_id res chain seq x y z
N MET A 1 12.27 -9.32 7.83
CA MET A 1 11.67 -8.01 7.57
C MET A 1 11.95 -7.16 8.78
N MET A 2 12.50 -5.96 8.57
CA MET A 2 12.82 -5.00 9.63
C MET A 2 12.32 -3.63 9.24
N VAL A 3 11.72 -2.90 10.19
CA VAL A 3 11.39 -1.48 10.00
C VAL A 3 12.69 -0.68 10.10
N LEU A 4 13.11 -0.04 9.02
CA LEU A 4 14.28 0.83 9.03
C LEU A 4 13.94 2.20 9.62
N TRP A 5 12.78 2.75 9.25
CA TRP A 5 12.25 3.97 9.82
C TRP A 5 10.76 4.16 9.53
N GLU A 6 10.14 5.00 10.36
CA GLU A 6 8.79 5.53 10.20
C GLU A 6 8.91 7.06 10.12
N LYS A 7 8.31 7.69 9.11
CA LYS A 7 8.33 9.16 8.93
C LYS A 7 6.90 9.68 8.73
N GLU A 8 6.51 10.63 9.57
CA GLU A 8 5.31 11.42 9.29
C GLU A 8 5.61 12.41 8.15
N ILE A 9 4.71 12.45 7.17
CA ILE A 9 4.77 13.38 6.05
C ILE A 9 3.46 14.17 5.95
N PRO A 10 3.52 15.48 5.67
CA PRO A 10 2.33 16.24 5.33
C PRO A 10 1.67 15.68 4.07
N ALA A 11 0.35 15.49 4.09
CA ALA A 11 -0.40 14.93 2.96
C ALA A 11 -0.29 15.80 1.70
N GLU A 12 -0.10 17.12 1.85
CA GLU A 12 0.14 18.06 0.75
C GLU A 12 1.40 17.75 -0.08
N LYS A 13 2.37 17.01 0.49
CA LYS A 13 3.58 16.58 -0.23
C LYS A 13 3.36 15.32 -1.06
N ILE A 14 2.23 14.64 -0.89
CA ILE A 14 1.92 13.39 -1.59
C ILE A 14 1.45 13.74 -3.01
N THR A 15 2.26 13.37 -4.00
CA THR A 15 1.89 13.55 -5.41
C THR A 15 1.01 12.37 -5.85
N VAL A 16 -0.19 12.67 -6.34
CA VAL A 16 -1.12 11.68 -6.93
C VAL A 16 -1.28 11.96 -8.42
N SER A 17 -1.02 10.95 -9.25
CA SER A 17 -1.07 11.06 -10.71
C SER A 17 -1.46 9.72 -11.36
N PRO A 18 -1.76 9.72 -12.67
CA PRO A 18 -2.06 8.48 -13.37
C PRO A 18 -0.80 7.60 -13.60
N ARG A 19 0.41 8.11 -13.39
CA ARG A 19 1.66 7.40 -13.76
C ARG A 19 1.79 6.02 -13.08
N PRO A 20 1.61 5.89 -11.75
CA PRO A 20 1.72 4.59 -11.08
C PRO A 20 0.60 3.62 -11.51
N VAL A 21 -0.62 4.13 -11.74
CA VAL A 21 -1.75 3.31 -12.22
C VAL A 21 -1.50 2.79 -13.63
N TRP A 22 -0.92 3.61 -14.52
CA TRP A 22 -0.49 3.13 -15.84
C TRP A 22 0.58 2.05 -15.74
N LYS A 23 1.54 2.18 -14.81
CA LYS A 23 2.53 1.13 -14.56
C LYS A 23 1.88 -0.16 -14.05
N CYS A 24 0.83 -0.06 -13.23
CA CYS A 24 0.07 -1.22 -12.77
C CYS A 24 -0.54 -2.03 -13.93
N ARG A 25 -0.89 -1.42 -15.07
CA ARG A 25 -1.44 -2.16 -16.24
C ARG A 25 -0.45 -3.15 -16.86
N ALA A 26 0.85 -2.97 -16.64
CA ALA A 26 1.89 -3.91 -17.06
C ALA A 26 2.29 -4.90 -15.95
N CYS A 27 1.67 -4.83 -14.76
CA CYS A 27 1.94 -5.74 -13.66
C CYS A 27 1.29 -7.11 -13.92
N PRO A 28 1.99 -8.25 -13.68
CA PRO A 28 1.41 -9.58 -13.78
C PRO A 28 0.20 -9.83 -12.86
N MET A 29 0.03 -8.98 -11.84
CA MET A 29 -1.05 -9.04 -10.85
C MET A 29 -2.21 -8.06 -11.14
N TYR A 30 -2.16 -7.31 -12.25
CA TYR A 30 -3.25 -6.42 -12.65
C TYR A 30 -4.58 -7.19 -12.75
N GLY A 31 -5.63 -6.67 -12.11
CA GLY A 31 -6.95 -7.33 -12.06
C GLY A 31 -7.02 -8.67 -11.32
N LYS A 32 -5.94 -9.15 -10.66
CA LYS A 32 -5.92 -10.47 -9.99
C LYS A 32 -6.16 -10.41 -8.49
N ARG A 33 -6.16 -9.23 -7.89
CA ARG A 33 -6.40 -9.02 -6.46
C ARG A 33 -7.49 -7.95 -6.28
N PRO A 34 -8.31 -8.03 -5.22
CA PRO A 34 -9.39 -7.05 -5.02
C PRO A 34 -8.87 -5.63 -4.77
N GLY A 35 -7.63 -5.48 -4.28
CA GLY A 35 -6.96 -4.18 -4.09
C GLY A 35 -6.13 -3.71 -5.30
N CYS A 36 -6.19 -4.40 -6.44
CA CYS A 36 -5.51 -3.97 -7.67
C CYS A 36 -6.50 -3.28 -8.62
N PRO A 37 -6.06 -2.32 -9.45
CA PRO A 37 -6.91 -1.80 -10.51
C PRO A 37 -7.33 -2.95 -11.46
N PRO A 38 -8.55 -2.89 -12.03
CA PRO A 38 -9.52 -1.79 -11.96
C PRO A 38 -10.42 -1.81 -10.71
N TYR A 39 -10.19 -2.69 -9.74
CA TYR A 39 -11.05 -2.83 -8.55
C TYR A 39 -10.66 -1.88 -7.40
N ALA A 40 -9.43 -1.38 -7.39
CA ALA A 40 -9.01 -0.30 -6.51
C ALA A 40 -9.66 1.04 -6.93
N PRO A 41 -9.81 2.01 -6.01
CA PRO A 41 -10.31 3.35 -6.34
C PRO A 41 -9.51 4.00 -7.48
N ASP A 42 -10.19 4.81 -8.31
CA ASP A 42 -9.51 5.56 -9.37
C ASP A 42 -8.54 6.59 -8.76
N TRP A 43 -7.43 6.86 -9.44
CA TRP A 43 -6.44 7.81 -8.94
C TRP A 43 -6.99 9.23 -8.75
N LYS A 44 -8.05 9.63 -9.47
CA LYS A 44 -8.71 10.93 -9.25
C LYS A 44 -9.50 10.93 -7.95
N GLU A 45 -10.23 9.86 -7.66
CA GLU A 45 -10.93 9.69 -6.38
C GLU A 45 -9.94 9.62 -5.24
N ALA A 46 -8.86 8.85 -5.41
CA ALA A 46 -7.77 8.77 -4.45
C ALA A 46 -7.09 10.13 -4.24
N LYS A 47 -6.98 10.97 -5.26
CA LYS A 47 -6.43 12.33 -5.13
C LYS A 47 -7.28 13.21 -4.22
N GLU A 48 -8.60 13.16 -4.35
CA GLU A 48 -9.49 13.89 -3.44
C GLU A 48 -9.51 13.27 -2.05
N TRP A 49 -9.44 11.93 -1.96
CA TRP A 49 -9.30 11.22 -0.68
C TRP A 49 -8.00 11.61 0.05
N VAL A 50 -6.85 11.67 -0.62
CA VAL A 50 -5.58 12.10 0.01
C VAL A 50 -5.67 13.53 0.55
N LYS A 51 -6.39 14.44 -0.13
CA LYS A 51 -6.59 15.83 0.35
C LYS A 51 -7.46 15.93 1.61
N SER A 52 -8.27 14.92 1.91
CA SER A 52 -9.04 14.91 3.16
C SER A 52 -8.18 14.57 4.39
N PHE A 53 -6.91 14.21 4.18
CA PHE A 53 -5.91 13.99 5.22
C PHE A 53 -4.96 15.18 5.32
N LYS A 54 -4.51 15.49 6.53
CA LYS A 54 -3.40 16.37 6.88
C LYS A 54 -2.04 15.67 6.82
N LYS A 55 -1.95 14.38 7.16
CA LYS A 55 -0.68 13.63 7.23
C LYS A 55 -0.81 12.15 6.92
N ALA A 56 0.31 11.58 6.51
CA ALA A 56 0.49 10.15 6.35
C ALA A 56 1.77 9.68 7.06
N LEU A 57 1.82 8.41 7.44
CA LEU A 57 3.00 7.73 7.93
C LEU A 57 3.61 6.93 6.78
N LEU A 58 4.81 7.31 6.33
CA LEU A 58 5.60 6.54 5.38
C LEU A 58 6.57 5.64 6.13
N VAL A 59 6.63 4.36 5.74
CA VAL A 59 7.43 3.36 6.44
C VAL A 59 8.34 2.64 5.44
N LYS A 60 9.64 2.59 5.73
CA LYS A 60 10.62 1.85 4.95
C LYS A 60 10.95 0.53 5.65
N PHE A 61 10.80 -0.56 4.93
CA PHE A 61 11.08 -1.91 5.40
C PHE A 61 12.27 -2.48 4.66
N GLU A 62 13.24 -3.03 5.39
CA GLU A 62 14.23 -3.94 4.82
C GLU A 62 13.63 -5.35 4.73
N ILE A 63 13.86 -6.02 3.61
CA ILE A 63 13.37 -7.37 3.35
C ILE A 63 14.49 -8.29 2.86
N ASP A 64 14.39 -9.57 3.20
CA ASP A 64 15.20 -10.61 2.57
C ASP A 64 14.60 -10.98 1.20
N THR A 65 15.31 -10.68 0.12
CA THR A 65 14.84 -10.97 -1.25
C THR A 65 14.83 -12.46 -1.59
N LYS A 66 15.51 -13.32 -0.81
CA LYS A 66 15.47 -14.78 -1.01
C LYS A 66 14.08 -15.35 -0.74
N ASP A 67 13.32 -14.73 0.15
CA ASP A 67 11.93 -15.10 0.48
C ASP A 67 11.01 -13.88 0.38
N PHE A 68 11.04 -13.24 -0.81
CA PHE A 68 10.33 -12.00 -1.08
C PHE A 68 8.84 -12.06 -0.71
N GLU A 69 8.15 -13.16 -1.04
CA GLU A 69 6.71 -13.27 -0.79
C GLU A 69 6.38 -13.36 0.71
N ALA A 70 7.12 -14.16 1.48
CA ALA A 70 6.89 -14.22 2.92
C ALA A 70 7.26 -12.89 3.60
N GLU A 71 8.34 -12.25 3.16
CA GLU A 71 8.79 -10.96 3.70
C GLU A 71 7.79 -9.84 3.39
N LYS A 72 7.31 -9.76 2.16
CA LYS A 72 6.22 -8.86 1.76
C LYS A 72 4.96 -9.11 2.59
N ARG A 73 4.60 -10.38 2.82
CA ARG A 73 3.43 -10.74 3.65
C ARG A 73 3.58 -10.22 5.08
N LYS A 74 4.78 -10.31 5.67
CA LYS A 74 5.07 -9.71 6.98
C LYS A 74 4.89 -8.18 6.95
N VAL A 75 5.33 -7.50 5.89
CA VAL A 75 5.10 -6.04 5.72
C VAL A 75 3.60 -5.72 5.69
N LEU A 76 2.81 -6.45 4.91
CA LEU A 76 1.36 -6.21 4.81
C LEU A 76 0.67 -6.38 6.17
N LEU A 77 1.02 -7.44 6.91
CA LEU A 77 0.50 -7.70 8.25
C LEU A 77 0.93 -6.63 9.26
N TRP A 78 2.17 -6.13 9.16
CA TRP A 78 2.65 -5.04 9.99
C TRP A 78 1.84 -3.76 9.73
N LEU A 79 1.59 -3.40 8.47
CA LEU A 79 0.81 -2.22 8.11
C LEU A 79 -0.64 -2.31 8.62
N LEU A 80 -1.28 -3.48 8.51
CA LEU A 80 -2.61 -3.70 9.08
C LEU A 80 -2.63 -3.60 10.61
N LYS A 81 -1.57 -4.10 11.27
CA LYS A 81 -1.43 -3.96 12.72
C LYS A 81 -1.27 -2.49 13.11
N LYS A 82 -0.42 -1.74 12.40
CA LYS A 82 -0.20 -0.31 12.64
C LYS A 82 -1.48 0.51 12.43
N GLU A 83 -2.24 0.21 11.38
CA GLU A 83 -3.56 0.81 11.14
C GLU A 83 -4.50 0.58 12.34
N ALA A 84 -4.58 -0.67 12.83
CA ALA A 84 -5.42 -1.02 13.97
C ALA A 84 -4.96 -0.37 15.30
N GLU A 85 -3.65 -0.14 15.48
CA GLU A 85 -3.11 0.61 16.62
C GLU A 85 -3.51 2.09 16.55
N LEU A 86 -3.32 2.73 15.40
CA LEU A 86 -3.72 4.13 15.18
C LEU A 86 -5.24 4.33 15.38
N PHE A 87 -6.05 3.37 14.94
CA PHE A 87 -7.49 3.40 15.19
C PHE A 87 -7.82 3.44 16.69
N LYS A 88 -7.12 2.64 17.51
CA LYS A 88 -7.30 2.62 18.99
C LYS A 88 -6.85 3.92 19.65
N GLU A 89 -5.95 4.66 19.02
CA GLU A 89 -5.50 5.99 19.45
C GLU A 89 -6.46 7.13 18.99
N GLY A 90 -7.60 6.79 18.40
CA GLY A 90 -8.62 7.74 17.96
C GLY A 90 -8.46 8.23 16.53
N LYS A 91 -7.53 7.66 15.74
CA LYS A 91 -7.38 7.95 14.31
C LYS A 91 -8.36 7.10 13.51
N LEU A 92 -9.65 7.45 13.59
CA LEU A 92 -10.77 6.62 13.11
C LEU A 92 -10.73 6.30 11.62
N TYR A 93 -10.11 7.16 10.81
CA TYR A 93 -9.99 7.02 9.36
C TYR A 93 -8.60 6.60 8.91
N ALA A 94 -7.75 6.13 9.85
CA ALA A 94 -6.44 5.63 9.48
C ALA A 94 -6.57 4.45 8.51
N MET A 95 -5.78 4.47 7.42
CA MET A 95 -5.88 3.46 6.37
C MET A 95 -4.51 3.16 5.76
N ALA A 96 -4.12 1.90 5.83
CA ALA A 96 -2.88 1.40 5.24
C ALA A 96 -2.99 1.28 3.71
N LEU A 97 -1.87 1.49 3.04
CA LEU A 97 -1.64 1.24 1.63
C LEU A 97 -0.43 0.32 1.48
N PHE A 98 -0.57 -0.72 0.68
CA PHE A 98 0.43 -1.78 0.57
C PHE A 98 1.54 -1.47 -0.44
N PRO A 99 2.78 -1.97 -0.21
CA PRO A 99 3.82 -2.05 -1.24
C PRO A 99 3.46 -3.11 -2.28
N GLY A 100 2.70 -2.73 -3.30
CA GLY A 100 2.20 -3.63 -4.34
C GLY A 100 1.01 -4.50 -3.91
N ASN A 101 0.71 -5.53 -4.70
CA ASN A 101 -0.51 -6.32 -4.56
C ASN A 101 -0.56 -7.14 -3.25
N CYS A 102 -1.77 -7.40 -2.75
CA CYS A 102 -2.00 -8.31 -1.62
C CYS A 102 -1.49 -9.73 -1.91
N ASN A 103 -0.79 -10.33 -0.93
CA ASN A 103 -0.33 -11.73 -0.94
C ASN A 103 -0.63 -12.46 0.40
N LEU A 104 -1.66 -12.04 1.14
CA LEU A 104 -2.01 -12.59 2.46
C LEU A 104 -2.50 -14.05 2.44
N CYS A 105 -2.82 -14.58 1.26
CA CYS A 105 -3.17 -15.98 1.05
C CYS A 105 -2.33 -16.53 -0.11
N ASP A 106 -1.98 -17.81 -0.05
CA ASP A 106 -1.22 -18.48 -1.11
C ASP A 106 -2.11 -18.73 -2.34
N ASP A 107 -3.37 -19.09 -2.12
CA ASP A 107 -4.37 -19.30 -3.17
C ASP A 107 -5.52 -18.29 -3.04
N CYS A 108 -5.57 -17.30 -3.94
CA CYS A 108 -6.56 -16.24 -3.89
C CYS A 108 -7.82 -16.62 -4.70
N PRO A 109 -9.00 -16.75 -4.06
CA PRO A 109 -10.24 -17.12 -4.75
C PRO A 109 -10.71 -16.06 -5.77
N PHE A 110 -10.27 -14.80 -5.59
CA PHE A 110 -10.63 -13.69 -6.47
C PHE A 110 -10.16 -13.89 -7.91
N GLU A 111 -9.03 -14.59 -8.13
CA GLU A 111 -8.55 -14.92 -9.48
C GLU A 111 -9.50 -15.85 -10.23
N ARG A 112 -10.37 -16.58 -9.52
CA ARG A 112 -11.40 -17.46 -10.09
C ARG A 112 -12.79 -16.85 -10.03
N GLY A 113 -12.88 -15.53 -9.86
CA GLY A 113 -14.15 -14.80 -9.77
C GLY A 113 -14.94 -15.05 -8.48
N LYS A 114 -14.32 -15.62 -7.44
CA LYS A 114 -14.96 -15.85 -6.14
C LYS A 114 -14.65 -14.71 -5.16
N PRO A 115 -15.55 -14.42 -4.19
CA PRO A 115 -15.29 -13.39 -3.17
C PRO A 115 -14.00 -13.61 -2.39
N CYS A 116 -13.38 -12.52 -1.93
CA CYS A 116 -12.23 -12.59 -1.02
C CYS A 116 -12.64 -13.25 0.31
N ARG A 117 -11.76 -14.09 0.87
CA ARG A 117 -11.97 -14.72 2.20
C ARG A 117 -11.69 -13.78 3.37
N MET A 118 -10.94 -12.70 3.14
CA MET A 118 -10.52 -11.73 4.15
C MET A 118 -10.70 -10.29 3.63
N PRO A 119 -11.94 -9.90 3.24
CA PRO A 119 -12.18 -8.59 2.65
C PRO A 119 -11.74 -7.43 3.56
N GLU A 120 -11.83 -7.61 4.88
CA GLU A 120 -11.45 -6.63 5.90
C GLU A 120 -9.95 -6.30 5.91
N LYS A 121 -9.11 -7.21 5.40
CA LYS A 121 -7.64 -7.06 5.33
C LYS A 121 -7.14 -6.54 3.98
N VAL A 122 -8.02 -6.42 2.99
CA VAL A 122 -7.61 -5.92 1.68
C VAL A 122 -7.36 -4.41 1.77
N ARG A 123 -6.18 -3.99 1.34
CA ARG A 123 -5.88 -2.59 1.06
C ARG A 123 -5.41 -2.45 -0.38
N PRO A 124 -5.68 -1.33 -1.05
CA PRO A 124 -5.04 -1.05 -2.31
C PRO A 124 -3.54 -0.83 -2.12
N SER A 125 -2.77 -1.04 -3.19
CA SER A 125 -1.37 -0.63 -3.16
C SER A 125 -1.22 0.87 -3.32
N ILE A 126 -0.07 1.41 -2.91
CA ILE A 126 0.27 2.82 -3.11
C ILE A 126 0.20 3.20 -4.60
N ASP A 127 0.73 2.34 -5.47
CA ASP A 127 0.69 2.53 -6.93
C ASP A 127 -0.73 2.41 -7.51
N ALA A 128 -1.58 1.55 -6.93
CA ALA A 128 -2.93 1.30 -7.41
C ALA A 128 -3.82 2.54 -7.30
N VAL A 129 -3.57 3.38 -6.30
CA VAL A 129 -4.27 4.65 -6.08
C VAL A 129 -3.54 5.85 -6.68
N GLY A 130 -2.41 5.63 -7.37
CA GLY A 130 -1.71 6.67 -8.11
C GLY A 130 -0.74 7.53 -7.31
N ILE A 131 -0.37 7.14 -6.09
CA ILE A 131 0.62 7.87 -5.29
C ILE A 131 2.04 7.59 -5.82
N GLU A 132 2.81 8.66 -6.06
CA GLU A 132 4.20 8.58 -6.51
C GLU A 132 5.18 8.55 -5.32
N ILE A 133 5.62 7.37 -4.88
CA ILE A 133 6.61 7.27 -3.78
C ILE A 133 7.93 7.99 -4.10
N SER A 134 8.32 8.04 -5.38
CA SER A 134 9.53 8.74 -5.81
C SER A 134 9.49 10.26 -5.60
N SER A 135 8.32 10.85 -5.33
CA SER A 135 8.23 12.27 -4.95
C SER A 135 8.47 12.50 -3.45
N LEU A 136 8.55 11.42 -2.65
CA LEU A 136 8.63 11.47 -1.19
C LEU A 136 9.97 10.97 -0.65
N VAL A 137 10.65 10.11 -1.40
CA VAL A 137 11.93 9.51 -1.03
C VAL A 137 12.87 9.46 -2.23
N GLU A 138 14.17 9.53 -1.95
CA GLU A 138 15.19 9.15 -2.92
C GLU A 138 15.21 7.63 -3.06
N MET A 139 15.09 7.16 -4.30
CA MET A 139 15.04 5.73 -4.60
C MET A 139 16.45 5.20 -4.85
N ASP A 140 16.92 4.31 -3.97
CA ASP A 140 18.11 3.50 -4.20
C ASP A 140 17.71 2.08 -4.60
N PHE A 141 17.92 1.74 -5.87
CA PHE A 141 17.56 0.44 -6.42
C PHE A 141 18.54 -0.68 -6.04
N SER A 142 19.65 -0.35 -5.35
CA SER A 142 20.55 -1.36 -4.79
C SER A 142 20.05 -1.92 -3.45
N GLU A 143 19.12 -1.23 -2.79
CA GLU A 143 18.54 -1.65 -1.53
C GLU A 143 17.39 -2.66 -1.72
N SER A 144 17.35 -3.67 -0.86
CA SER A 144 16.25 -4.64 -0.79
C SER A 144 15.16 -4.14 0.15
N VAL A 145 14.38 -3.15 -0.30
CA VAL A 145 13.42 -2.43 0.55
C VAL A 145 12.02 -2.37 -0.04
N LEU A 146 11.02 -2.27 0.85
CA LEU A 146 9.63 -1.97 0.50
C LEU A 146 9.18 -0.71 1.23
N TYR A 147 8.30 0.06 0.60
CA TYR A 147 7.69 1.25 1.18
C TYR A 147 6.19 1.04 1.40
N GLY A 148 5.77 1.08 2.66
CA GLY A 148 4.36 1.08 3.04
C GLY A 148 3.91 2.47 3.48
N MET A 149 2.61 2.73 3.42
CA MET A 149 2.06 4.00 3.87
C MET A 149 0.80 3.77 4.70
N VAL A 150 0.54 4.63 5.69
CA VAL A 150 -0.73 4.69 6.40
C VAL A 150 -1.22 6.13 6.38
N MET A 151 -2.37 6.40 5.76
CA MET A 151 -3.06 7.69 5.91
C MET A 151 -3.59 7.78 7.34
N VAL A 152 -3.47 8.91 8.04
CA VAL A 152 -3.75 8.96 9.50
C VAL A 152 -4.78 10.03 9.90
N GLU A 153 -4.50 11.30 9.61
CA GLU A 153 -5.34 12.48 9.89
C GLU A 153 -5.39 13.36 8.69
#